data_AF-S6CTY2-F1
#
_entry.id   AF-S6CTY2-F1
#
_cell.length_a   1.000
_cell.length_b   1.000
_cell.length_c   1.000
_cell.angle_alpha   90.00
_cell.angle_beta   90.00
_cell.angle_gamma   90.00
#
_symmetry.space_group_name_H-M   'P 1'
#
loop_
_entity.id
_entity.type
_entity.pdbx_description
1 polymer ?
#
loop_
_entity_poly.entity_id
_entity_poly.type
_entity_poly.pdbx_seq_one_letter_code
_entity_poly.pdbx_strand_id
1 'polypeptide(L)'
;MDGPPVILKAQAMERIENFSAPSNQLEAAKERARSRLNDSFAYYQDQTRIGDQHAFIRDSEVLRALTDFAGTDQDERLDQVVELVTRADNQSARQVIRDAENAFTATEETLGQGRTDSVKAHIDNARRQLDRAEQIRDRAEDRSGAQSIRTTARAVRTYGSAVNQAHTALGMIDGEVGPEVSLTRRTDPIRNGSERAQYTLVGNVTNPTGLDAVNVTTTVNDDRTVDLPLRGDYANATFAKTINLTDRVNTIEITAGESDDGQEADNGKQKGNNGNSGASSGQNQTSTVVLRLDGDGLPDTYEENVTGTDPLDPDSDSSLTDADDSDDGVIDGIEDFDDDNLVAY
;
A
#
# COMPACT_ATOMS: atom_id res chain seq x y z
N MET A 1 -5.62 -2.80 -27.92
CA MET A 1 -6.68 -2.70 -26.88
C MET A 1 -5.92 -2.53 -25.60
N ASP A 2 -5.76 -1.27 -25.20
CA ASP A 2 -4.75 -0.86 -24.23
C ASP A 2 -5.43 -0.11 -23.10
N GLY A 3 -4.92 -0.29 -21.89
CA GLY A 3 -5.49 0.29 -20.68
C GLY A 3 -5.20 -0.56 -19.45
N PRO A 4 -5.43 -0.02 -18.25
CA PRO A 4 -5.29 -0.77 -17.01
C PRO A 4 -6.41 -1.82 -16.88
N PRO A 5 -6.20 -2.88 -16.07
CA PRO A 5 -7.15 -3.99 -15.89
C PRO A 5 -8.62 -3.59 -15.66
N VAL A 6 -8.88 -2.60 -14.81
CA VAL A 6 -10.25 -2.12 -14.54
C VAL A 6 -10.93 -1.60 -15.82
N ILE A 7 -10.20 -0.89 -16.68
CA ILE A 7 -10.73 -0.37 -17.94
C ILE A 7 -10.98 -1.50 -18.94
N LEU A 8 -10.08 -2.49 -19.01
CA LEU A 8 -10.29 -3.67 -19.86
C LEU A 8 -11.53 -4.46 -19.43
N LYS A 9 -11.78 -4.61 -18.13
CA LYS A 9 -13.01 -5.24 -17.61
C LYS A 9 -14.25 -4.40 -17.89
N ALA A 10 -14.17 -3.07 -17.81
CA ALA A 10 -15.29 -2.19 -18.17
C ALA A 10 -15.64 -2.31 -19.67
N GLN A 11 -14.65 -2.40 -20.54
CA GLN A 11 -14.86 -2.64 -21.97
C GLN A 11 -15.45 -4.04 -22.23
N ALA A 12 -15.03 -5.06 -21.47
CA ALA A 12 -15.61 -6.39 -21.55
C ALA A 12 -17.09 -6.36 -21.12
N MET A 13 -17.43 -5.59 -20.08
CA MET A 13 -18.80 -5.38 -19.62
C MET A 13 -19.68 -4.81 -20.72
N GLU A 14 -19.25 -3.70 -21.33
CA GLU A 14 -19.98 -3.05 -22.43
C GLU A 14 -20.22 -4.01 -23.60
N ARG A 15 -19.24 -4.86 -23.94
CA ARG A 15 -19.40 -5.88 -24.98
C ARG A 15 -20.42 -6.95 -24.58
N ILE A 16 -20.39 -7.42 -23.33
CA ILE A 16 -21.37 -8.39 -22.83
C ILE A 16 -22.78 -7.81 -22.93
N GLU A 17 -22.99 -6.56 -22.53
CA GLU A 17 -24.30 -5.88 -22.59
C GLU A 17 -24.88 -5.82 -23.99
N ASN A 18 -24.02 -5.73 -25.01
CA ASN A 18 -24.44 -5.63 -26.38
C ASN A 18 -24.77 -6.98 -27.03
N PHE A 19 -24.48 -8.14 -26.40
CA PHE A 19 -24.76 -9.46 -27.00
C PHE A 19 -26.24 -9.59 -27.41
N SER A 20 -26.45 -10.11 -28.63
CA SER A 20 -27.76 -10.55 -29.09
C SER A 20 -28.10 -11.90 -28.46
N ALA A 21 -29.21 -11.97 -27.71
CA ALA A 21 -29.62 -13.16 -26.97
C ALA A 21 -31.07 -13.54 -27.33
N PRO A 22 -31.29 -14.19 -28.49
CA PRO A 22 -32.63 -14.47 -28.99
C PRO A 22 -33.41 -15.53 -28.19
N SER A 23 -32.77 -16.20 -27.23
CA SER A 23 -33.39 -17.23 -26.39
C SER A 23 -33.26 -16.90 -24.91
N ASN A 24 -34.21 -17.36 -24.10
CA ASN A 24 -34.18 -17.19 -22.65
C ASN A 24 -32.90 -17.78 -22.02
N GLN A 25 -32.32 -18.83 -22.61
CA GLN A 25 -31.07 -19.41 -22.13
C GLN A 25 -29.89 -18.46 -22.34
N LEU A 26 -29.78 -17.88 -23.54
CA LEU A 26 -28.71 -16.93 -23.87
C LEU A 26 -28.85 -15.64 -23.05
N GLU A 27 -30.07 -15.17 -22.83
CA GLU A 27 -30.32 -13.98 -22.00
C GLU A 27 -29.90 -14.25 -20.55
N ALA A 28 -30.25 -15.42 -20.01
CA ALA A 28 -29.81 -15.82 -18.68
C ALA A 28 -28.28 -16.00 -18.58
N ALA A 29 -27.61 -16.43 -19.64
CA ALA A 29 -26.15 -16.56 -19.68
C ALA A 29 -25.46 -15.18 -19.71
N LYS A 30 -25.98 -14.26 -20.53
CA LYS A 30 -25.54 -12.86 -20.60
C LYS A 30 -25.68 -12.15 -19.26
N GLU A 31 -26.84 -12.23 -18.61
CA GLU A 31 -27.06 -11.57 -17.32
C GLU A 31 -26.16 -12.14 -16.21
N ARG A 32 -25.96 -13.47 -16.20
CA ARG A 32 -25.01 -14.11 -15.29
C ARG A 32 -23.59 -13.62 -15.51
N ALA A 33 -23.14 -13.55 -16.76
CA ALA A 33 -21.81 -13.03 -17.10
C ALA A 33 -21.66 -11.57 -16.66
N ARG A 34 -22.66 -10.72 -16.93
CA ARG A 34 -22.67 -9.31 -16.53
C ARG A 34 -22.58 -9.13 -15.02
N SER A 35 -23.47 -9.79 -14.26
CA SER A 35 -23.47 -9.73 -12.80
C SER A 35 -22.15 -10.19 -12.21
N ARG A 36 -21.57 -11.30 -12.70
CA ARG A 36 -20.30 -11.83 -12.18
C ARG A 36 -19.11 -10.93 -12.48
N LEU A 37 -19.06 -10.33 -13.67
CA LEU A 37 -18.01 -9.36 -13.99
C LEU A 37 -18.16 -8.10 -13.14
N ASN A 38 -19.39 -7.71 -12.80
CA ASN A 38 -19.63 -6.56 -11.94
C ASN A 38 -19.17 -6.84 -10.50
N ASP A 39 -19.46 -8.04 -10.00
CA ASP A 39 -19.00 -8.52 -8.69
C ASP A 39 -17.47 -8.54 -8.59
N SER A 40 -16.74 -8.74 -9.70
CA SER A 40 -15.27 -8.81 -9.65
C SER A 40 -14.59 -7.47 -9.43
N PHE A 41 -15.25 -6.34 -9.72
CA PHE A 41 -14.72 -5.00 -9.45
C PHE A 41 -14.54 -4.70 -7.96
N ALA A 42 -15.34 -5.33 -7.08
CA ALA A 42 -15.28 -5.10 -5.63
C ALA A 42 -13.96 -5.52 -4.99
N TYR A 43 -13.13 -6.29 -5.71
CA TYR A 43 -11.85 -6.81 -5.22
C TYR A 43 -10.64 -6.02 -5.74
N TYR A 44 -10.85 -4.96 -6.53
CA TYR A 44 -9.76 -4.08 -6.95
C TYR A 44 -9.39 -3.10 -5.83
N GLN A 45 -8.10 -3.01 -5.54
CA GLN A 45 -7.54 -2.00 -4.64
C GLN A 45 -7.29 -0.69 -5.41
N ASP A 46 -6.79 -0.82 -6.64
CA ASP A 46 -6.55 0.30 -7.56
C ASP A 46 -6.90 -0.11 -8.99
N GLN A 47 -6.43 0.62 -10.00
CA GLN A 47 -6.72 0.34 -11.41
C GLN A 47 -6.14 -1.00 -11.92
N THR A 48 -5.17 -1.58 -11.20
CA THR A 48 -4.38 -2.74 -11.58
C THR A 48 -4.38 -3.84 -10.52
N ARG A 49 -4.25 -3.52 -9.23
CA ARG A 49 -4.09 -4.49 -8.14
C ARG A 49 -5.42 -5.07 -7.70
N ILE A 50 -5.38 -6.36 -7.39
CA ILE A 50 -6.52 -7.11 -6.88
C ILE A 50 -6.16 -7.61 -5.48
N GLY A 51 -6.97 -7.26 -4.49
CA GLY A 51 -6.77 -7.64 -3.09
C GLY A 51 -7.15 -9.10 -2.78
N ASP A 52 -7.95 -9.75 -3.63
CA ASP A 52 -8.42 -11.12 -3.37
C ASP A 52 -8.55 -11.97 -4.65
N GLN A 53 -8.12 -13.23 -4.57
CA GLN A 53 -8.29 -14.23 -5.63
C GLN A 53 -9.76 -14.43 -6.09
N HIS A 54 -10.76 -14.04 -5.29
CA HIS A 54 -12.17 -14.14 -5.62
C HIS A 54 -12.54 -13.38 -6.91
N ALA A 55 -11.83 -12.30 -7.26
CA ALA A 55 -12.01 -11.63 -8.56
C ALA A 55 -11.87 -12.62 -9.72
N PHE A 56 -10.78 -13.39 -9.73
CA PHE A 56 -10.49 -14.40 -10.75
C PHE A 56 -11.48 -15.56 -10.74
N ILE A 57 -12.05 -15.90 -9.57
CA ILE A 57 -13.12 -16.89 -9.50
C ILE A 57 -14.35 -16.36 -10.25
N ARG A 58 -14.76 -15.13 -9.98
CA ARG A 58 -15.87 -14.46 -10.66
C ARG A 58 -15.61 -14.35 -12.16
N ASP A 59 -14.45 -13.90 -12.58
CA ASP A 59 -14.09 -13.75 -14.00
C ASP A 59 -14.06 -15.12 -14.72
N SER A 60 -13.63 -16.19 -14.05
CA SER A 60 -13.75 -17.53 -14.61
C SER A 60 -15.20 -18.00 -14.77
N GLU A 61 -16.11 -17.55 -13.90
CA GLU A 61 -17.55 -17.82 -14.02
C GLU A 61 -18.17 -17.03 -15.17
N VAL A 62 -17.71 -15.80 -15.43
CA VAL A 62 -18.08 -15.00 -16.61
C VAL A 62 -17.78 -15.78 -17.87
N LEU A 63 -16.51 -16.22 -18.06
CA LEU A 63 -16.10 -16.95 -19.25
C LEU A 63 -16.89 -18.25 -19.43
N ARG A 64 -17.17 -18.97 -18.34
CA ARG A 64 -17.98 -20.20 -18.38
C ARG A 64 -19.43 -19.93 -18.77
N ALA A 65 -20.04 -18.88 -18.25
CA ALA A 65 -21.41 -18.51 -18.62
C ALA A 65 -21.50 -18.19 -20.12
N LEU A 66 -20.48 -17.50 -20.65
CA LEU A 66 -20.42 -17.13 -22.06
C LEU A 66 -20.14 -18.30 -23.03
N THR A 67 -19.85 -19.51 -22.53
CA THR A 67 -19.69 -20.67 -23.44
C THR A 67 -20.97 -21.01 -24.19
N ASP A 68 -22.14 -20.58 -23.71
CA ASP A 68 -23.43 -20.77 -24.36
C ASP A 68 -23.55 -19.96 -25.68
N PHE A 69 -22.72 -18.91 -25.84
CA PHE A 69 -22.65 -18.09 -27.06
C PHE A 69 -21.69 -18.66 -28.12
N ALA A 70 -20.94 -19.71 -27.81
CA ALA A 70 -19.99 -20.27 -28.76
C ALA A 70 -20.69 -20.98 -29.93
N GLY A 71 -20.29 -20.66 -31.16
CA GLY A 71 -20.92 -21.14 -32.38
C GLY A 71 -22.19 -20.37 -32.77
N THR A 72 -22.41 -19.20 -32.17
CA THR A 72 -23.49 -18.27 -32.56
C THR A 72 -22.94 -17.17 -33.47
N ASP A 73 -23.80 -16.26 -33.93
CA ASP A 73 -23.37 -15.07 -34.68
C ASP A 73 -22.62 -14.04 -33.80
N GLN A 74 -22.44 -14.32 -32.50
CA GLN A 74 -21.74 -13.48 -31.55
C GLN A 74 -20.27 -13.86 -31.32
N ASP A 75 -19.73 -14.85 -32.04
CA ASP A 75 -18.39 -15.43 -31.80
C ASP A 75 -17.26 -14.36 -31.78
N GLU A 76 -17.26 -13.40 -32.72
CA GLU A 76 -16.23 -12.34 -32.75
C GLU A 76 -16.24 -11.50 -31.46
N ARG A 77 -17.43 -11.18 -30.96
CA ARG A 77 -17.58 -10.40 -29.73
C ARG A 77 -17.23 -11.23 -28.51
N LEU A 78 -17.56 -12.50 -28.53
CA LEU A 78 -17.19 -13.47 -27.50
C LEU A 78 -15.67 -13.54 -27.36
N ASP A 79 -14.94 -13.67 -28.46
CA ASP A 79 -13.47 -13.70 -28.45
C ASP A 79 -12.88 -12.41 -27.86
N GLN A 80 -13.44 -11.24 -28.21
CA GLN A 80 -13.01 -9.95 -27.66
C GLN A 80 -13.23 -9.87 -26.14
N VAL A 81 -14.37 -10.36 -25.62
CA VAL A 81 -14.64 -10.39 -24.18
C VAL A 81 -13.66 -11.31 -23.47
N VAL A 82 -13.42 -12.51 -24.03
CA VAL A 82 -12.46 -13.49 -23.49
C VAL A 82 -11.06 -12.88 -23.42
N GLU A 83 -10.61 -12.20 -24.47
CA GLU A 83 -9.31 -11.54 -24.53
C GLU A 83 -9.18 -10.43 -23.48
N LEU A 84 -10.17 -9.54 -23.38
CA LEU A 84 -10.16 -8.42 -22.44
C LEU A 84 -10.08 -8.88 -20.98
N VAL A 85 -10.95 -9.81 -20.58
CA VAL A 85 -10.97 -10.35 -19.20
C VAL A 85 -9.65 -11.06 -18.90
N THR A 86 -9.19 -11.92 -19.79
CA THR A 86 -7.96 -12.70 -19.56
C THR A 86 -6.72 -11.80 -19.51
N ARG A 87 -6.65 -10.76 -20.34
CA ARG A 87 -5.56 -9.78 -20.33
C ARG A 87 -5.57 -8.98 -19.02
N ALA A 88 -6.73 -8.51 -18.58
CA ALA A 88 -6.88 -7.80 -17.32
C ALA A 88 -6.38 -8.64 -16.14
N ASP A 89 -6.83 -9.89 -16.05
CA ASP A 89 -6.44 -10.80 -14.97
C ASP A 89 -4.95 -11.14 -15.00
N ASN A 90 -4.37 -11.38 -16.19
CA ASN A 90 -2.94 -11.62 -16.32
C ASN A 90 -2.12 -10.40 -15.86
N GLN A 91 -2.53 -9.19 -16.23
CA GLN A 91 -1.89 -7.95 -15.82
C GLN A 91 -1.95 -7.76 -14.30
N SER A 92 -3.13 -7.91 -13.70
CA SER A 92 -3.33 -7.83 -12.25
C SER A 92 -2.49 -8.86 -11.50
N ALA A 93 -2.49 -10.13 -11.95
CA ALA A 93 -1.70 -11.18 -11.30
C ALA A 93 -0.19 -10.90 -11.36
N ARG A 94 0.32 -10.45 -12.51
CA ARG A 94 1.73 -10.06 -12.66
C ARG A 94 2.09 -8.88 -11.77
N GLN A 95 1.18 -7.91 -11.60
CA GLN A 95 1.43 -6.76 -10.74
C GLN A 95 1.58 -7.18 -9.27
N VAL A 96 0.61 -7.94 -8.73
CA VAL A 96 0.65 -8.37 -7.32
C VAL A 96 1.88 -9.24 -7.02
N ILE A 97 2.27 -10.13 -7.95
CA ILE A 97 3.50 -10.92 -7.81
C ILE A 97 4.74 -10.01 -7.76
N ARG A 98 4.79 -8.99 -8.62
CA ARG A 98 5.89 -8.01 -8.62
C ARG A 98 5.93 -7.20 -7.32
N ASP A 99 4.78 -6.81 -6.79
CA ASP A 99 4.70 -6.09 -5.51
C ASP A 99 5.27 -6.97 -4.38
N ALA A 100 4.90 -8.26 -4.32
CA ALA A 100 5.46 -9.22 -3.35
C ALA A 100 6.99 -9.41 -3.51
N GLU A 101 7.49 -9.45 -4.73
CA GLU A 101 8.92 -9.52 -5.02
C GLU A 101 9.68 -8.28 -4.55
N ASN A 102 9.14 -7.09 -4.85
CA ASN A 102 9.73 -5.82 -4.44
C ASN A 102 9.72 -5.68 -2.92
N ALA A 103 8.61 -6.04 -2.27
CA ALA A 103 8.50 -6.05 -0.82
C ALA A 103 9.56 -6.95 -0.21
N PHE A 104 9.70 -8.18 -0.70
CA PHE A 104 10.69 -9.13 -0.21
C PHE A 104 12.12 -8.62 -0.40
N THR A 105 12.46 -8.05 -1.56
CA THR A 105 13.78 -7.45 -1.79
C THR A 105 14.06 -6.29 -0.84
N ALA A 106 13.07 -5.46 -0.54
CA ALA A 106 13.21 -4.33 0.38
C ALA A 106 13.41 -4.76 1.84
N THR A 107 12.95 -5.95 2.22
CA THR A 107 12.92 -6.42 3.62
C THR A 107 13.80 -7.63 3.89
N GLU A 108 14.54 -8.15 2.90
CA GLU A 108 15.27 -9.43 3.02
C GLU A 108 16.25 -9.44 4.20
N GLU A 109 16.91 -8.31 4.48
CA GLU A 109 17.88 -8.17 5.57
C GLU A 109 17.21 -8.05 6.95
N THR A 110 15.97 -7.56 7.00
CA THR A 110 15.19 -7.36 8.23
C THR A 110 14.46 -8.63 8.63
N LEU A 111 14.08 -9.47 7.66
CA LEU A 111 13.36 -10.72 7.91
C LEU A 111 14.28 -11.77 8.55
N GLY A 112 13.79 -12.43 9.61
CA GLY A 112 14.47 -13.59 10.16
C GLY A 112 14.54 -14.76 9.16
N GLN A 113 15.62 -15.55 9.21
CA GLN A 113 15.93 -16.59 8.21
C GLN A 113 14.74 -17.53 7.87
N GLY A 114 14.00 -18.00 8.88
CA GLY A 114 12.84 -18.88 8.64
C GLY A 114 11.68 -18.19 7.91
N ARG A 115 11.49 -16.89 8.14
CA ARG A 115 10.49 -16.08 7.45
C ARG A 115 10.93 -15.82 6.01
N THR A 116 12.20 -15.48 5.81
CA THR A 116 12.82 -15.30 4.49
C THR A 116 12.59 -16.51 3.58
N ASP A 117 12.88 -17.72 4.06
CA ASP A 117 12.68 -18.96 3.29
C ASP A 117 11.19 -19.20 2.96
N SER A 118 10.29 -18.89 3.90
CA SER A 118 8.84 -19.08 3.72
C SER A 118 8.27 -18.10 2.70
N VAL A 119 8.60 -16.82 2.81
CA VAL A 119 8.19 -15.76 1.87
C VAL A 119 8.68 -16.08 0.46
N LYS A 120 9.96 -16.45 0.33
CA LYS A 120 10.55 -16.86 -0.94
C LYS A 120 9.83 -18.06 -1.56
N ALA A 121 9.49 -19.08 -0.76
CA ALA A 121 8.75 -20.24 -1.26
C ALA A 121 7.35 -19.87 -1.79
N HIS A 122 6.66 -18.92 -1.16
CA HIS A 122 5.38 -18.41 -1.63
C HIS A 122 5.50 -17.60 -2.92
N ILE A 123 6.50 -16.73 -3.04
CA ILE A 123 6.79 -15.99 -4.29
C ILE A 123 7.12 -16.96 -5.43
N ASP A 124 7.96 -17.96 -5.17
CA ASP A 124 8.29 -19.00 -6.16
C ASP A 124 7.06 -19.83 -6.56
N ASN A 125 6.18 -20.14 -5.62
CA ASN A 125 4.90 -20.78 -5.91
C ASN A 125 4.00 -19.88 -6.77
N ALA A 126 3.95 -18.58 -6.48
CA ALA A 126 3.17 -17.62 -7.26
C ALA A 126 3.64 -17.58 -8.72
N ARG A 127 4.96 -17.45 -8.94
CA ARG A 127 5.60 -17.51 -10.27
C ARG A 127 5.27 -18.81 -11.00
N ARG A 128 5.41 -19.97 -10.34
CA ARG A 128 5.05 -21.28 -10.93
C ARG A 128 3.58 -21.36 -11.33
N GLN A 129 2.66 -20.79 -10.55
CA GLN A 129 1.24 -20.76 -10.93
C GLN A 129 0.98 -19.81 -12.10
N LEU A 130 1.66 -18.66 -12.15
CA LEU A 130 1.58 -17.74 -13.28
C LEU A 130 2.04 -18.43 -14.58
N ASP A 131 3.21 -19.07 -14.57
CA ASP A 131 3.74 -19.82 -15.73
C ASP A 131 2.76 -20.92 -16.17
N ARG A 132 2.20 -21.65 -15.20
CA ARG A 132 1.20 -22.69 -15.48
C ARG A 132 -0.07 -22.11 -16.09
N ALA A 133 -0.52 -20.95 -15.64
CA ALA A 133 -1.68 -20.26 -16.18
C ALA A 133 -1.44 -19.86 -17.64
N GLU A 134 -0.24 -19.35 -17.96
CA GLU A 134 0.19 -19.01 -19.32
C GLU A 134 0.23 -20.27 -20.21
N GLN A 135 0.81 -21.38 -19.75
CA GLN A 135 0.75 -22.65 -20.48
C GLN A 135 -0.67 -23.21 -20.67
N ILE A 136 -1.62 -22.92 -19.75
CA ILE A 136 -3.03 -23.27 -19.95
C ILE A 136 -3.64 -22.39 -21.02
N ARG A 137 -3.32 -21.09 -21.04
CA ARG A 137 -3.79 -20.13 -22.04
C ARG A 137 -3.28 -20.49 -23.44
N ASP A 138 -2.00 -20.80 -23.59
CA ASP A 138 -1.42 -21.18 -24.89
C ASP A 138 -2.13 -22.43 -25.46
N ARG A 139 -2.43 -23.42 -24.61
CA ARG A 139 -3.24 -24.60 -25.00
C ARG A 139 -4.70 -24.28 -25.33
N ALA A 140 -5.22 -23.12 -24.93
CA ALA A 140 -6.55 -22.69 -25.32
C ALA A 140 -6.57 -22.19 -26.78
N GLU A 141 -5.45 -21.68 -27.29
CA GLU A 141 -5.30 -21.26 -28.68
C GLU A 141 -5.37 -22.44 -29.66
N ASP A 142 -4.92 -23.62 -29.23
CA ASP A 142 -5.05 -24.88 -30.00
C ASP A 142 -6.47 -25.47 -29.99
N ARG A 143 -7.43 -24.81 -29.33
CA ARG A 143 -8.82 -25.27 -29.16
C ARG A 143 -9.78 -24.28 -29.80
N SER A 144 -11.00 -24.73 -30.08
CA SER A 144 -12.04 -23.89 -30.68
C SER A 144 -13.31 -23.84 -29.84
N GLY A 145 -14.07 -22.76 -30.06
CA GLY A 145 -15.38 -22.52 -29.46
C GLY A 145 -15.40 -22.66 -27.93
N ALA A 146 -16.46 -23.28 -27.41
CA ALA A 146 -16.67 -23.46 -25.97
C ALA A 146 -15.49 -24.13 -25.25
N GLN A 147 -14.74 -25.02 -25.92
CA GLN A 147 -13.62 -25.71 -25.29
C GLN A 147 -12.41 -24.81 -25.09
N SER A 148 -12.14 -23.89 -26.02
CA SER A 148 -11.13 -22.84 -25.84
C SER A 148 -11.48 -21.97 -24.63
N ILE A 149 -12.70 -21.47 -24.58
CA ILE A 149 -13.19 -20.59 -23.51
C ILE A 149 -13.11 -21.25 -22.12
N ARG A 150 -13.53 -22.53 -22.00
CA ARG A 150 -13.40 -23.28 -20.73
C ARG A 150 -11.95 -23.45 -20.29
N THR A 151 -11.03 -23.57 -21.25
CA THR A 151 -9.60 -23.66 -20.99
C THR A 151 -9.06 -22.33 -20.50
N THR A 152 -9.42 -21.23 -21.15
CA THR A 152 -9.08 -19.87 -20.73
C THR A 152 -9.62 -19.57 -19.33
N ALA A 153 -10.86 -19.96 -19.02
CA ALA A 153 -11.42 -19.85 -17.67
C ALA A 153 -10.61 -20.62 -16.62
N ARG A 154 -9.95 -21.71 -17.00
CA ARG A 154 -9.03 -22.44 -16.12
C ARG A 154 -7.71 -21.68 -15.93
N ALA A 155 -7.19 -21.02 -16.97
CA ALA A 155 -6.02 -20.13 -16.84
C ALA A 155 -6.32 -18.99 -15.86
N VAL A 156 -7.47 -18.33 -16.02
CA VAL A 156 -7.94 -17.26 -15.11
C VAL A 156 -7.97 -17.70 -13.65
N ARG A 157 -8.55 -18.87 -13.34
CA ARG A 157 -8.49 -19.43 -11.97
C ARG A 157 -7.07 -19.66 -11.45
N THR A 158 -6.17 -20.04 -12.35
CA THR A 158 -4.77 -20.30 -12.00
C THR A 158 -4.04 -18.98 -11.71
N TYR A 159 -4.37 -17.87 -12.40
CA TYR A 159 -3.93 -16.53 -12.01
C TYR A 159 -4.38 -16.17 -10.58
N GLY A 160 -5.63 -16.47 -10.21
CA GLY A 160 -6.10 -16.27 -8.83
C GLY A 160 -5.30 -17.06 -7.79
N SER A 161 -4.92 -18.31 -8.10
CA SER A 161 -4.02 -19.08 -7.23
C SER A 161 -2.63 -18.46 -7.11
N ALA A 162 -2.11 -17.85 -8.18
CA ALA A 162 -0.83 -17.12 -8.15
C ALA A 162 -0.93 -15.89 -7.24
N VAL A 163 -2.00 -15.10 -7.37
CA VAL A 163 -2.28 -13.93 -6.52
C VAL A 163 -2.42 -14.31 -5.05
N ASN A 164 -3.12 -15.41 -4.74
CA ASN A 164 -3.24 -15.87 -3.35
C ASN A 164 -1.87 -16.20 -2.74
N GLN A 165 -0.94 -16.78 -3.51
CA GLN A 165 0.41 -17.07 -3.03
C GLN A 165 1.21 -15.77 -2.81
N ALA A 166 1.09 -14.80 -3.72
CA ALA A 166 1.73 -13.50 -3.58
C ALA A 166 1.20 -12.71 -2.36
N HIS A 167 -0.12 -12.68 -2.13
CA HIS A 167 -0.71 -12.09 -0.92
C HIS A 167 -0.30 -12.79 0.36
N THR A 168 -0.13 -14.11 0.32
CA THR A 168 0.40 -14.85 1.47
C THR A 168 1.82 -14.40 1.79
N ALA A 169 2.66 -14.16 0.77
CA ALA A 169 4.00 -13.62 0.95
C ALA A 169 3.97 -12.18 1.50
N LEU A 170 3.12 -11.30 0.95
CA LEU A 170 2.95 -9.93 1.43
C LEU A 170 2.50 -9.89 2.89
N GLY A 171 1.42 -10.59 3.26
CA GLY A 171 0.97 -10.67 4.65
C GLY A 171 1.99 -11.33 5.58
N MET A 172 2.93 -12.12 5.04
CA MET A 172 4.05 -12.62 5.83
C MET A 172 5.08 -11.53 6.14
N ILE A 173 5.39 -10.67 5.17
CA ILE A 173 6.29 -9.53 5.36
C ILE A 173 5.64 -8.51 6.32
N ASP A 174 4.36 -8.23 6.09
CA ASP A 174 3.53 -7.28 6.84
C ASP A 174 3.47 -7.57 8.34
N GLY A 175 3.50 -8.86 8.71
CA GLY A 175 3.50 -9.25 10.12
C GLY A 175 4.84 -9.05 10.84
N GLU A 176 5.90 -8.63 10.15
CA GLU A 176 7.26 -8.45 10.68
C GLU A 176 7.82 -7.04 10.39
N VAL A 177 7.46 -6.46 9.25
CA VAL A 177 7.93 -5.15 8.80
C VAL A 177 6.72 -4.26 8.51
N GLY A 178 6.64 -3.15 9.25
CA GLY A 178 5.55 -2.18 9.14
C GLY A 178 5.97 -0.90 8.44
N PRO A 179 5.08 0.11 8.46
CA PRO A 179 5.36 1.40 7.85
C PRO A 179 6.51 2.11 8.59
N GLU A 180 7.31 2.87 7.84
CA GLU A 180 8.36 3.74 8.37
C GLU A 180 8.07 5.18 7.99
N VAL A 181 8.15 6.10 8.96
CA VAL A 181 8.01 7.54 8.74
C VAL A 181 9.33 8.26 8.97
N SER A 182 9.62 9.26 8.12
CA SER A 182 10.78 10.13 8.26
C SER A 182 10.42 11.58 7.95
N LEU A 183 11.09 12.52 8.60
CA LEU A 183 11.01 13.95 8.27
C LEU A 183 12.13 14.35 7.33
N THR A 184 11.80 15.10 6.28
CA THR A 184 12.80 15.71 5.38
C THR A 184 13.22 17.10 5.85
N ARG A 185 12.39 17.76 6.65
CA ARG A 185 12.67 19.08 7.22
C ARG A 185 12.52 19.06 8.73
N ARG A 186 13.57 19.50 9.42
CA ARG A 186 13.65 19.63 10.89
C ARG A 186 14.12 21.02 11.35
N THR A 187 14.05 22.02 10.47
CA THR A 187 14.51 23.39 10.77
C THR A 187 13.71 23.99 11.91
N ASP A 188 14.38 24.53 12.94
CA ASP A 188 13.71 25.35 13.94
C ASP A 188 13.62 26.82 13.50
N PRO A 189 12.40 27.39 13.36
CA PRO A 189 12.25 28.81 13.14
C PRO A 189 12.52 29.65 14.41
N ILE A 190 13.49 30.57 14.33
CA ILE A 190 13.72 31.60 15.37
C ILE A 190 12.42 32.33 15.73
N ARG A 191 11.98 32.23 16.98
CA ARG A 191 10.74 32.84 17.48
C ARG A 191 10.68 32.94 19.00
N ASN A 192 9.90 33.91 19.47
CA ASN A 192 9.75 34.21 20.90
C ASN A 192 8.41 33.72 21.52
N GLY A 193 7.58 33.01 20.75
CA GLY A 193 6.27 32.50 21.21
C GLY A 193 5.17 33.55 21.44
N SER A 194 5.41 34.83 21.10
CA SER A 194 4.41 35.89 21.31
C SER A 194 3.31 35.94 20.25
N GLU A 195 3.55 35.31 19.09
CA GLU A 195 2.61 35.25 17.97
C GLU A 195 2.49 33.81 17.45
N ARG A 196 1.31 33.48 16.90
CA ARG A 196 1.09 32.20 16.24
C ARG A 196 1.94 32.12 14.97
N ALA A 197 2.76 31.08 14.86
CA ALA A 197 3.60 30.82 13.70
C ALA A 197 3.05 29.66 12.86
N GLN A 198 3.27 29.71 11.54
CA GLN A 198 2.97 28.60 10.65
C GLN A 198 4.22 27.74 10.45
N TYR A 199 4.08 26.43 10.65
CA TYR A 199 5.14 25.46 10.41
C TYR A 199 4.67 24.40 9.42
N THR A 200 5.51 24.08 8.42
CA THR A 200 5.14 23.10 7.39
C THR A 200 5.92 21.82 7.62
N LEU A 201 5.20 20.78 8.04
CA LEU A 201 5.69 19.42 8.13
C LEU A 201 5.86 18.86 6.74
N VAL A 202 7.04 18.29 6.45
CA VAL A 202 7.35 17.61 5.20
C VAL A 202 8.16 16.35 5.50
N GLY A 203 7.70 15.22 4.96
CA GLY A 203 8.36 13.94 5.19
C GLY A 203 7.92 12.86 4.22
N ASN A 204 8.47 11.67 4.43
CA ASN A 204 8.23 10.48 3.64
C ASN A 204 7.67 9.38 4.52
N VAL A 205 6.84 8.53 3.93
CA VAL A 205 6.37 7.29 4.53
C VAL A 205 6.57 6.16 3.54
N THR A 206 7.14 5.06 4.02
CA THR A 206 7.35 3.85 3.24
C THR A 206 6.62 2.69 3.91
N ASN A 207 6.02 1.81 3.12
CA ASN A 207 5.58 0.50 3.58
C ASN A 207 5.78 -0.52 2.44
N PRO A 208 6.71 -1.47 2.56
CA PRO A 208 6.99 -2.44 1.51
C PRO A 208 5.77 -3.23 1.04
N THR A 209 4.79 -3.47 1.91
CA THR A 209 3.57 -4.25 1.65
C THR A 209 2.39 -3.40 1.17
N GLY A 210 2.56 -2.08 1.07
CA GLY A 210 1.57 -1.15 0.54
C GLY A 210 1.09 -0.13 1.56
N LEU A 211 0.65 1.03 1.07
CA LEU A 211 0.20 2.16 1.89
C LEU A 211 -1.33 2.26 2.02
N ASP A 212 -2.09 1.35 1.40
CA ASP A 212 -3.56 1.43 1.35
C ASP A 212 -4.22 1.37 2.75
N ALA A 213 -3.58 0.71 3.71
CA ALA A 213 -4.05 0.60 5.09
C ALA A 213 -3.29 1.52 6.08
N VAL A 214 -2.31 2.30 5.59
CA VAL A 214 -1.43 3.11 6.43
C VAL A 214 -2.02 4.50 6.63
N ASN A 215 -2.24 4.86 7.89
CA ASN A 215 -2.62 6.20 8.30
C ASN A 215 -1.44 6.91 8.94
N VAL A 216 -1.28 8.19 8.60
CA VAL A 216 -0.20 9.03 9.12
C VAL A 216 -0.82 10.22 9.81
N THR A 217 -0.46 10.42 11.07
CA THR A 217 -1.00 11.48 11.90
C THR A 217 0.13 12.28 12.54
N THR A 218 -0.19 13.48 12.97
CA THR A 218 0.72 14.31 13.78
C THR A 218 0.01 14.84 15.00
N THR A 219 0.69 14.82 16.14
CA THR A 219 0.23 15.38 17.42
C THR A 219 1.20 16.49 17.83
N VAL A 220 0.66 17.66 18.16
CA VAL A 220 1.45 18.80 18.64
C VAL A 220 1.17 19.00 20.13
N ASN A 221 2.22 19.01 20.96
CA ASN A 221 2.18 19.24 22.40
C ASN A 221 1.16 18.37 23.15
N ASP A 222 1.00 17.11 22.75
CA ASP A 222 0.01 16.15 23.29
C ASP A 222 -1.47 16.59 23.19
N ASP A 223 -1.76 17.63 22.40
CA ASP A 223 -3.03 18.34 22.48
C ASP A 223 -3.97 17.93 21.34
N ARG A 224 -3.52 18.09 20.08
CA ARG A 224 -4.34 17.83 18.90
C ARG A 224 -3.63 16.95 17.89
N THR A 225 -4.25 15.80 17.61
CA THR A 225 -3.89 14.91 16.51
C THR A 225 -4.56 15.36 15.20
N VAL A 226 -3.82 15.31 14.10
CA VAL A 226 -4.23 15.75 12.78
C VAL A 226 -3.71 14.80 11.71
N ASP A 227 -4.57 14.40 10.77
CA ASP A 227 -4.17 13.51 9.67
C ASP A 227 -3.23 14.20 8.67
N LEU A 228 -2.25 13.45 8.17
CA LEU A 228 -1.29 13.86 7.16
C LEU A 228 -1.63 13.14 5.84
N PRO A 229 -2.19 13.85 4.84
CA PRO A 229 -2.56 13.22 3.58
C PRO A 229 -1.31 12.78 2.82
N LEU A 230 -1.32 11.51 2.41
CA LEU A 230 -0.24 10.91 1.65
C LEU A 230 -0.40 11.16 0.15
N ARG A 231 0.73 11.36 -0.54
CA ARG A 231 0.83 11.44 -1.99
C ARG A 231 2.01 10.63 -2.46
N GLY A 232 1.75 9.59 -3.23
CA GLY A 232 2.80 8.73 -3.77
C GLY A 232 2.26 7.50 -4.47
N ASP A 233 3.12 6.50 -4.55
CA ASP A 233 2.85 5.20 -5.16
C ASP A 233 2.51 4.16 -4.08
N TYR A 234 2.37 2.90 -4.48
CA TYR A 234 1.95 1.80 -3.62
C TYR A 234 2.74 1.67 -2.31
N ALA A 235 4.07 1.75 -2.35
CA ALA A 235 4.93 1.50 -1.20
C ALA A 235 5.63 2.75 -0.64
N ASN A 236 5.56 3.89 -1.35
CA ASN A 236 6.29 5.10 -1.00
C ASN A 236 5.41 6.33 -1.21
N ALA A 237 5.27 7.15 -0.19
CA ALA A 237 4.54 8.41 -0.27
C ALA A 237 5.23 9.54 0.48
N THR A 238 4.80 10.74 0.15
CA THR A 238 5.20 11.98 0.81
C THR A 238 3.99 12.60 1.49
N PHE A 239 4.23 13.33 2.57
CA PHE A 239 3.23 14.19 3.17
C PHE A 239 3.75 15.62 3.30
N ALA A 240 2.84 16.57 3.18
CA ALA A 240 3.11 17.98 3.43
C ALA A 240 1.90 18.64 4.07
N LYS A 241 2.05 19.20 5.27
CA LYS A 241 0.95 19.89 5.97
C LYS A 241 1.46 21.06 6.81
N THR A 242 0.79 22.20 6.67
CA THR A 242 1.03 23.36 7.52
C THR A 242 0.19 23.26 8.78
N ILE A 243 0.86 23.36 9.93
CA ILE A 243 0.29 23.42 11.27
C ILE A 243 0.57 24.81 11.88
N ASN A 244 -0.14 25.14 12.94
CA ASN A 244 0.07 26.39 13.68
C ASN A 244 0.74 26.08 15.01
N LEU A 245 1.87 26.74 15.28
CA LEU A 245 2.55 26.69 16.57
C LEU A 245 2.09 27.88 17.41
N THR A 246 1.64 27.62 18.64
CA THR A 246 1.16 28.66 19.57
C THR A 246 2.17 28.99 20.65
N ASP A 247 2.92 27.98 21.12
CA ASP A 247 3.92 28.12 22.17
C ASP A 247 5.30 28.34 21.56
N ARG A 248 6.26 28.93 22.29
CA ARG A 248 7.67 29.01 21.82
C ARG A 248 8.28 27.61 21.70
N VAL A 249 8.08 26.77 22.71
CA VAL A 249 8.59 25.40 22.77
C VAL A 249 7.51 24.42 22.37
N ASN A 250 7.79 23.50 21.44
CA ASN A 250 6.85 22.51 20.92
C ASN A 250 7.52 21.15 20.75
N THR A 251 6.77 20.10 21.07
CA THR A 251 7.07 18.73 20.67
C THR A 251 6.01 18.29 19.66
N ILE A 252 6.47 17.87 18.49
CA ILE A 252 5.61 17.40 17.40
C ILE A 252 5.92 15.92 17.16
N GLU A 253 4.97 15.06 17.47
CA GLU A 253 5.03 13.64 17.17
C GLU A 253 4.36 13.38 15.81
N ILE A 254 5.00 12.59 14.96
CA ILE A 254 4.44 12.09 13.70
C ILE A 254 4.44 10.58 13.77
N THR A 255 3.27 9.97 13.59
CA THR A 255 3.11 8.52 13.68
C THR A 255 2.52 7.99 12.38
N ALA A 256 3.16 6.97 11.82
CA ALA A 256 2.60 6.14 10.77
C ALA A 256 2.21 4.79 11.37
N GLY A 257 0.98 4.35 11.12
CA GLY A 257 0.48 3.07 11.61
C GLY A 257 -0.54 2.46 10.68
N GLU A 258 -0.61 1.14 10.66
CA GLU A 258 -1.66 0.42 9.95
C GLU A 258 -2.97 0.50 10.72
N SER A 259 -4.06 0.64 9.97
CA SER A 259 -5.40 0.73 10.53
C SER A 259 -6.01 -0.66 10.62
N ASP A 260 -6.45 -1.05 11.81
CA ASP A 260 -7.14 -2.34 12.06
C ASP A 260 -8.52 -2.46 11.37
N ASP A 261 -8.99 -1.42 10.67
CA ASP A 261 -10.36 -1.32 10.14
C ASP A 261 -10.67 -2.21 8.91
N GLY A 262 -9.88 -3.27 8.68
CA GLY A 262 -9.91 -4.08 7.45
C GLY A 262 -10.52 -5.48 7.52
N GLN A 263 -11.02 -5.96 8.67
CA GLN A 263 -11.58 -7.33 8.77
C GLN A 263 -12.94 -7.42 9.49
N GLU A 264 -13.90 -6.57 9.18
CA GLU A 264 -15.30 -6.85 9.57
C GLU A 264 -16.32 -6.32 8.56
N ALA A 265 -16.17 -6.71 7.29
CA ALA A 265 -17.26 -6.67 6.31
C ALA A 265 -17.92 -8.06 6.19
N ASP A 266 -18.86 -8.30 7.10
CA ASP A 266 -20.07 -9.10 6.96
C ASP A 266 -20.01 -10.37 6.06
N ASN A 267 -19.89 -11.54 6.70
CA ASN A 267 -20.48 -12.76 6.18
C ASN A 267 -21.06 -13.59 7.33
N GLY A 268 -22.27 -13.19 7.74
CA GLY A 268 -23.19 -14.10 8.42
C GLY A 268 -23.44 -15.37 7.59
N LYS A 269 -22.67 -16.42 7.86
CA LYS A 269 -23.07 -17.83 7.70
C LYS A 269 -22.16 -18.77 8.48
N GLN A 270 -22.61 -19.10 9.69
CA GLN A 270 -22.18 -20.28 10.42
C GLN A 270 -22.25 -21.54 9.54
N LYS A 271 -21.11 -22.21 9.35
CA LYS A 271 -21.03 -23.68 9.45
C LYS A 271 -19.57 -24.11 9.56
N GLY A 272 -19.20 -24.61 10.75
CA GLY A 272 -17.83 -24.93 11.11
C GLY A 272 -17.21 -26.13 10.41
N ASN A 273 -15.88 -26.18 10.40
CA ASN A 273 -15.13 -27.27 11.03
C ASN A 273 -13.62 -26.94 11.02
N ASN A 274 -13.03 -26.98 12.22
CA ASN A 274 -11.67 -27.40 12.56
C ASN A 274 -10.51 -27.14 11.56
N GLY A 275 -9.66 -26.16 11.87
CA GLY A 275 -8.38 -25.96 11.21
C GLY A 275 -7.55 -24.86 11.89
N ASN A 276 -6.83 -25.23 12.96
CA ASN A 276 -5.64 -24.60 13.53
C ASN A 276 -5.25 -23.21 12.97
N SER A 277 -5.99 -22.17 13.39
CA SER A 277 -5.61 -20.78 13.21
C SER A 277 -4.55 -20.45 14.27
N GLY A 278 -3.29 -20.49 13.86
CA GLY A 278 -2.24 -19.80 14.60
C GLY A 278 -2.59 -18.32 14.58
N ALA A 279 -3.16 -17.84 15.68
CA ALA A 279 -3.30 -16.42 15.95
C ALA A 279 -1.88 -15.83 15.99
N SER A 280 -1.43 -15.29 14.86
CA SER A 280 -0.33 -14.34 14.85
C SER A 280 -0.90 -13.08 15.46
N SER A 281 -0.47 -12.80 16.67
CA SER A 281 -0.61 -11.51 17.33
C SER A 281 -0.06 -10.44 16.39
N GLY A 282 -0.92 -9.80 15.59
CA GLY A 282 -0.58 -8.60 14.84
C GLY A 282 -0.23 -7.53 15.85
N GLN A 283 1.06 -7.31 16.08
CA GLN A 283 1.49 -6.07 16.71
C GLN A 283 1.22 -4.99 15.68
N ASN A 284 0.33 -4.03 15.98
CA ASN A 284 0.16 -2.84 15.14
C ASN A 284 1.53 -2.19 15.01
N GLN A 285 2.15 -2.39 13.85
CA GLN A 285 3.47 -1.85 13.60
C GLN A 285 3.30 -0.36 13.37
N THR A 286 3.87 0.42 14.28
CA THR A 286 3.81 1.87 14.26
C THR A 286 5.24 2.39 14.20
N SER A 287 5.45 3.39 13.36
CA SER A 287 6.69 4.16 13.30
C SER A 287 6.39 5.57 13.75
N THR A 288 7.22 6.09 14.65
CA THR A 288 7.10 7.43 15.20
C THR A 288 8.39 8.20 14.93
N VAL A 289 8.23 9.46 14.52
CA VAL A 289 9.29 10.48 14.52
C VAL A 289 8.84 11.64 15.39
N VAL A 290 9.73 12.06 16.29
CA VAL A 290 9.55 13.26 17.11
C VAL A 290 10.37 14.39 16.52
N LEU A 291 9.80 15.59 16.47
CA LEU A 291 10.46 16.85 16.15
C LEU A 291 10.33 17.78 17.35
N ARG A 292 11.46 18.28 17.84
CA ARG A 292 11.54 19.25 18.94
C ARG A 292 11.87 20.62 18.37
N LEU A 293 11.21 21.65 18.88
CA LEU A 293 11.36 23.04 18.44
C LEU A 293 11.25 23.96 19.66
N ASP A 294 12.26 24.75 19.94
CA ASP A 294 12.26 25.77 21.00
C ASP A 294 12.33 27.21 20.47
N GLY A 295 12.51 27.37 19.16
CA GLY A 295 12.54 28.65 18.49
C GLY A 295 13.85 29.42 18.61
N ASP A 296 14.98 28.75 18.82
CA ASP A 296 16.32 29.34 18.87
C ASP A 296 17.00 29.44 17.49
N GLY A 297 16.59 28.61 16.52
CA GLY A 297 17.14 28.54 15.18
C GLY A 297 17.93 27.26 14.86
N LEU A 298 18.22 26.41 15.83
CA LEU A 298 18.95 25.16 15.64
C LEU A 298 17.99 23.98 15.41
N PRO A 299 18.26 23.10 14.44
CA PRO A 299 17.53 21.85 14.32
C PRO A 299 17.84 20.93 15.51
N ASP A 300 16.82 20.28 16.08
CA ASP A 300 16.98 19.34 17.21
C ASP A 300 18.08 18.28 17.02
N THR A 301 18.23 17.74 15.82
CA THR A 301 19.31 16.78 15.51
C THR A 301 20.70 17.39 15.51
N TYR A 302 20.84 18.68 15.22
CA TYR A 302 22.12 19.39 15.32
C TYR A 302 22.45 19.66 16.79
N GLU A 303 21.45 20.03 17.58
CA GLU A 303 21.61 20.24 19.01
C GLU A 303 22.03 18.96 19.73
N GLU A 304 21.33 17.85 19.52
CA GLU A 304 21.65 16.58 20.19
C GLU A 304 23.02 15.99 19.79
N ASN A 305 23.50 16.25 18.55
CA ASN A 305 24.67 15.56 18.00
C ASN A 305 25.90 16.44 17.79
N VAL A 306 25.75 17.76 17.77
CA VAL A 306 26.83 18.71 17.47
C VAL A 306 27.06 19.63 18.66
N THR A 307 26.12 20.51 19.01
CA THR A 307 26.30 21.48 20.11
C THR A 307 26.13 20.85 21.48
N GLY A 308 25.31 19.80 21.59
CA GLY A 308 24.97 19.16 22.86
C GLY A 308 24.09 20.02 23.76
N THR A 309 23.31 20.93 23.17
CA THR A 309 22.27 21.76 23.81
C THR A 309 20.94 20.99 23.92
N ASP A 310 19.97 21.47 24.70
CA ASP A 310 18.63 20.88 24.86
C ASP A 310 17.66 21.40 23.79
N PRO A 311 17.15 20.57 22.86
CA PRO A 311 16.25 21.00 21.78
C PRO A 311 14.88 21.55 22.19
N LEU A 312 14.61 21.64 23.50
CA LEU A 312 13.39 22.20 24.06
C LEU A 312 13.67 23.40 24.98
N ASP A 313 14.92 23.86 25.07
CA ASP A 313 15.32 24.97 25.90
C ASP A 313 16.24 25.94 25.13
N PRO A 314 15.75 27.12 24.74
CA PRO A 314 16.41 27.95 23.73
C PRO A 314 17.57 28.82 24.25
N ASP A 315 18.05 28.56 25.46
CA ASP A 315 19.14 29.26 26.20
C ASP A 315 19.71 28.23 27.21
N SER A 316 20.23 27.12 26.67
CA SER A 316 20.59 25.91 27.41
C SER A 316 22.10 25.67 27.49
N ASP A 317 22.48 24.86 28.46
CA ASP A 317 23.89 24.50 28.67
C ASP A 317 24.40 23.58 27.56
N SER A 318 25.61 23.82 27.09
CA SER A 318 26.26 23.06 26.02
C SER A 318 27.28 22.08 26.58
N SER A 319 27.22 20.83 26.12
CA SER A 319 28.22 19.83 26.52
C SER A 319 29.63 20.05 25.93
N LEU A 320 29.78 21.03 25.03
CA LEU A 320 31.06 21.33 24.38
C LEU A 320 31.94 22.30 25.18
N THR A 321 31.34 23.09 26.07
CA THR A 321 32.01 24.11 26.86
C THR A 321 32.23 23.63 28.31
N ASP A 322 33.24 24.19 28.97
CA ASP A 322 33.52 23.91 30.39
C ASP A 322 32.72 24.84 31.34
N ALA A 323 32.17 25.93 30.78
CA ALA A 323 31.34 26.89 31.49
C ALA A 323 29.87 26.48 31.38
N ASP A 324 29.06 26.94 32.34
CA ASP A 324 27.61 26.81 32.26
C ASP A 324 27.09 28.00 31.46
N ASP A 325 26.62 27.73 30.25
CA ASP A 325 26.15 28.73 29.30
C ASP A 325 24.63 28.95 29.39
N SER A 326 23.93 28.23 30.29
CA SER A 326 22.48 28.34 30.43
C SER A 326 21.99 29.67 31.03
N ASP A 327 20.81 30.11 30.57
CA ASP A 327 20.09 31.31 31.04
C ASP A 327 20.93 32.60 31.02
N ASP A 328 21.91 32.72 30.10
CA ASP A 328 22.84 33.85 30.04
C ASP A 328 22.28 35.05 29.24
N GLY A 329 21.18 34.82 28.51
CA GLY A 329 20.47 35.78 27.68
C GLY A 329 20.87 35.76 26.20
N VAL A 330 21.78 34.87 25.80
CA VAL A 330 22.13 34.49 24.44
C VAL A 330 21.36 33.19 24.13
N ILE A 331 20.78 33.08 22.93
CA ILE A 331 20.07 31.85 22.55
C ILE A 331 21.05 30.90 21.86
N ASP A 332 20.86 29.60 21.99
CA ASP A 332 21.82 28.58 21.53
C ASP A 332 22.16 28.74 20.04
N GLY A 333 21.16 28.98 19.20
CA GLY A 333 21.35 29.24 17.76
C GLY A 333 22.09 30.51 17.35
N ILE A 334 22.53 31.35 18.28
CA ILE A 334 23.45 32.47 18.02
C ILE A 334 24.76 32.37 18.79
N GLU A 335 24.95 31.31 19.56
CA GLU A 335 26.15 31.08 20.35
C GLU A 335 27.29 30.49 19.51
N ASP A 336 28.52 30.70 19.97
CA ASP A 336 29.78 30.25 19.36
C ASP A 336 30.45 29.25 20.32
N PHE A 337 29.98 28.01 20.30
CA PHE A 337 30.40 26.96 21.23
C PHE A 337 31.82 26.43 20.99
N ASP A 338 32.45 26.73 19.84
CA ASP A 338 33.79 26.25 19.48
C ASP A 338 34.85 27.37 19.31
N ASP A 339 34.50 28.60 19.71
CA ASP A 339 35.35 29.80 19.72
C ASP A 339 35.95 30.13 18.33
N ASP A 340 35.27 29.74 17.26
CA ASP A 340 35.75 29.94 15.88
C ASP A 340 35.33 31.30 15.27
N ASN A 341 34.57 32.10 16.03
CA ASN A 341 33.92 33.36 15.65
C ASN A 341 32.82 33.21 14.58
N LEU A 342 32.29 32.02 14.38
CA LEU A 342 31.10 31.75 13.60
C LEU A 342 29.98 31.32 14.55
N VAL A 343 28.77 31.77 14.23
CA VAL A 343 27.57 31.28 14.93
C VAL A 343 27.26 29.86 14.45
N ALA A 344 26.73 29.03 15.34
CA ALA A 344 26.22 27.71 15.00
C ALA A 344 25.05 27.83 13.99
N TYR A 345 25.30 27.68 12.68
CA TYR A 345 24.25 27.70 11.64
C TYR A 345 24.55 26.83 10.41
#